data_AF-A0A915CIH3-F1
#
_entry.id   AF-A0A915CIH3-F1
#
_cell.length_a   1.000
_cell.length_b   1.000
_cell.length_c   1.000
_cell.angle_alpha   90.00
_cell.angle_beta   90.00
_cell.angle_gamma   90.00
#
_symmetry.space_group_name_H-M   'P 1'
#
loop_
_entity.id
_entity.type
_entity.pdbx_description
1 polymer ?
#
loop_
_entity_poly.entity_id
_entity_poly.type
_entity_poly.pdbx_seq_one_letter_code
_entity_poly.pdbx_strand_id
1 'polypeptide(L)'
;MDIIKQLLEQYKLELDAEVSRAKQWSVTFQDDINKKVQFYQQHLNNLQPLIETKKGEMMNLLLDQSPTEQLDIAKLMATFIWTGVLLLTTTIGGVLGGTILKSILSLFVSGFYAFLAAYMLLPAMAWYYLQQPADNDRSRRHALLAFSLLEGLATGFVLSERALTGPPPLAAITPLVIGFGAQMGASFIAIDRKKLLGVTLGGGLLIHLSLGVIVGVSLPYLLLSLLYTAIGFVAIQHYIKHVKKETAFTHEYQLSFVLAVLMSQALIYFIFGGDPNEMAARSADTS
;
A
#
# COMPACT_ATOMS: atom_id res chain seq x y z
N MET A 1 40.14 44.90 48.15
CA MET A 1 40.72 44.66 46.80
C MET A 1 41.03 43.18 46.58
N ASP A 2 41.42 42.42 47.62
CA ASP A 2 41.75 40.99 47.50
C ASP A 2 40.56 40.06 47.26
N ILE A 3 39.39 40.36 47.84
CA ILE A 3 38.15 39.57 47.64
C ILE A 3 37.72 39.57 46.16
N ILE A 4 37.87 40.71 45.48
CA ILE A 4 37.53 40.84 44.05
C ILE A 4 38.49 40.01 43.20
N LYS A 5 39.79 39.96 43.55
CA LYS A 5 40.77 39.13 42.84
C LYS A 5 40.51 37.63 43.02
N GLN A 6 40.16 37.21 44.24
CA GLN A 6 39.80 35.80 44.50
C GLN A 6 38.55 35.37 43.73
N LEU A 7 37.50 36.20 43.70
CA LEU A 7 36.31 35.93 42.89
C LEU A 7 36.63 35.81 41.40
N LEU A 8 37.52 36.67 40.89
CA LEU A 8 37.90 36.68 39.47
C LEU A 8 38.72 35.43 39.08
N GLU A 9 39.63 35.00 39.95
CA GLU A 9 40.37 33.73 39.80
C GLU A 9 39.44 32.52 39.85
N GLN A 10 38.48 32.50 40.79
CA GLN A 10 37.50 31.43 40.91
C GLN A 10 36.61 31.33 39.66
N TYR A 11 36.08 32.46 39.18
CA TYR A 11 35.28 32.50 37.95
C TYR A 11 36.07 32.03 36.73
N LYS A 12 37.35 32.38 36.64
CA LYS A 12 38.22 31.93 35.56
C LYS A 12 38.41 30.41 35.58
N LEU A 13 38.64 29.83 36.76
CA LEU A 13 38.77 28.39 36.94
C LEU A 13 37.46 27.65 36.64
N GLU A 14 36.32 28.18 37.07
CA GLU A 14 35.00 27.62 36.78
C GLU A 14 34.70 27.66 35.27
N LEU A 15 35.02 28.77 34.59
CA LEU A 15 34.85 28.92 33.15
C LEU A 15 35.73 27.92 32.38
N ASP A 16 37.02 27.80 32.72
CA ASP A 16 37.95 26.86 32.08
C ASP A 16 37.51 25.40 32.27
N ALA A 17 36.93 25.07 33.44
CA ALA A 17 36.36 23.76 33.71
C ALA A 17 35.09 23.48 32.91
N GLU A 18 34.22 24.47 32.69
CA GLU A 18 33.05 24.35 31.81
C GLU A 18 33.41 24.21 30.34
N VAL A 19 34.36 25.00 29.85
CA VAL A 19 34.88 24.90 28.48
C VAL A 19 35.49 23.53 28.22
N SER A 20 36.25 22.99 29.18
CA SER A 20 36.86 21.66 29.07
C SER A 20 35.80 20.55 29.03
N ARG A 21 34.75 20.64 29.87
CA ARG A 21 33.61 19.71 29.86
C ARG A 21 32.83 19.76 28.55
N ALA A 22 32.59 20.96 28.01
CA ALA A 22 31.91 21.14 26.73
C ALA A 22 32.71 20.54 25.57
N LYS A 23 34.04 20.72 25.57
CA LYS A 23 34.94 20.13 24.57
C LYS A 23 34.94 18.60 24.63
N GLN A 24 34.98 18.03 25.83
CA GLN A 24 34.95 16.58 26.03
C GLN A 24 33.58 15.97 25.65
N TRP A 25 32.48 16.67 25.98
CA TRP A 25 31.14 16.29 25.54
C TRP A 25 31.02 16.31 24.01
N SER A 26 31.53 17.35 23.34
CA SER A 26 31.51 17.46 21.88
C SER A 26 32.24 16.30 21.20
N VAL A 27 33.42 15.92 21.69
CA VAL A 27 34.18 14.77 21.16
C VAL A 27 33.42 13.46 21.39
N THR A 28 32.86 13.26 22.59
CA THR A 28 32.11 12.04 22.92
C THR A 28 30.83 11.93 22.08
N PHE A 29 30.14 13.05 21.87
CA PHE A 29 28.95 13.13 21.03
C PHE A 29 29.26 12.82 19.57
N GLN A 30 30.37 13.35 19.04
CA GLN A 30 30.83 13.05 17.69
C GLN A 30 31.17 11.57 17.51
N ASP A 31 31.83 10.96 18.49
CA ASP A 31 32.13 9.53 18.49
C ASP A 31 30.87 8.65 18.56
N ASP A 32 29.88 9.02 19.37
CA ASP A 32 28.60 8.29 19.44
C ASP A 32 27.82 8.37 18.13
N ILE A 33 27.79 9.55 17.50
CA ILE A 33 27.20 9.72 16.16
C ILE A 33 27.95 8.87 15.14
N ASN A 34 29.29 8.94 15.11
CA ASN A 34 30.09 8.18 14.15
C ASN A 34 29.88 6.67 14.31
N LYS A 35 29.79 6.16 15.55
CA LYS A 35 29.48 4.75 15.83
C LYS A 35 28.08 4.36 15.34
N LYS A 36 27.06 5.18 15.59
CA LYS A 36 25.69 4.94 15.11
C LYS A 36 25.62 4.94 13.58
N VAL A 37 26.28 5.91 12.94
CA VAL A 37 26.37 5.99 11.46
C VAL A 37 27.04 4.74 10.91
N GLN A 38 28.16 4.30 11.47
CA GLN A 38 28.83 3.07 11.04
C GLN A 38 27.97 1.83 11.25
N PHE A 39 27.26 1.73 12.39
CA PHE A 39 26.33 0.64 12.66
C PHE A 39 25.21 0.56 11.62
N TYR A 40 24.54 1.67 11.32
CA TYR A 40 23.50 1.70 10.30
C TYR A 40 24.06 1.46 8.90
N GLN A 41 25.22 2.01 8.57
CA GLN A 41 25.88 1.78 7.28
C GLN A 41 26.21 0.30 7.08
N GLN A 42 26.74 -0.37 8.12
CA GLN A 42 27.04 -1.80 8.07
C GLN A 42 25.76 -2.63 7.95
N HIS A 43 24.69 -2.26 8.66
CA HIS A 43 23.40 -2.93 8.55
C HIS A 43 22.80 -2.79 7.14
N LEU A 44 22.88 -1.60 6.53
CA LEU A 44 22.47 -1.36 5.14
C LEU A 44 23.30 -2.18 4.15
N ASN A 45 24.62 -2.24 4.32
CA ASN A 45 25.50 -3.05 3.47
C ASN A 45 25.17 -4.56 3.58
N ASN A 46 24.77 -5.04 4.76
CA ASN A 46 24.35 -6.43 4.96
C ASN A 46 22.99 -6.73 4.31
N LEU A 47 22.11 -5.73 4.18
CA LEU A 47 20.83 -5.85 3.49
C LEU A 47 20.96 -5.72 1.96
N GLN A 48 22.01 -5.07 1.48
CA GLN A 48 22.27 -4.87 0.06
C GLN A 48 22.25 -6.15 -0.79
N PRO A 49 22.93 -7.27 -0.42
CA PRO A 49 22.83 -8.50 -1.19
C PRO A 49 21.42 -9.08 -1.20
N LEU A 50 20.69 -9.00 -0.08
CA LEU A 50 19.29 -9.45 0.00
C LEU A 50 18.40 -8.63 -0.94
N ILE A 51 18.59 -7.31 -0.97
CA ILE A 51 17.85 -6.39 -1.86
C ILE A 51 18.14 -6.74 -3.32
N GLU A 52 19.41 -6.89 -3.71
CA GLU A 52 19.77 -7.20 -5.09
C GLU A 52 19.28 -8.60 -5.52
N THR A 53 19.34 -9.61 -4.64
CA THR A 53 18.75 -10.93 -4.90
C THR A 53 17.24 -10.83 -5.11
N LYS A 54 16.51 -10.17 -4.20
CA LYS A 54 15.05 -10.03 -4.29
C LYS A 54 14.63 -9.20 -5.51
N LYS A 55 15.39 -8.17 -5.86
CA LYS A 55 15.22 -7.39 -7.08
C LYS A 55 15.43 -8.24 -8.33
N GLY A 56 16.47 -9.06 -8.37
CA GLY A 56 16.72 -10.01 -9.46
C GLY A 56 15.59 -11.04 -9.60
N GLU A 57 15.15 -11.63 -8.50
CA GLU A 57 14.02 -12.55 -8.46
C GLU A 57 12.72 -11.91 -8.97
N MET A 58 12.44 -10.67 -8.54
CA MET A 58 11.29 -9.90 -8.98
C MET A 58 11.39 -9.55 -10.47
N MET A 59 12.55 -9.08 -10.95
CA MET A 59 12.74 -8.76 -12.36
C MET A 59 12.55 -9.99 -13.23
N ASN A 60 13.14 -11.12 -12.85
CA ASN A 60 12.96 -12.39 -13.55
C ASN A 60 11.50 -12.83 -13.55
N LEU A 61 10.78 -12.63 -12.46
CA LEU A 61 9.34 -12.93 -12.35
C LEU A 61 8.51 -12.05 -13.29
N LEU A 62 8.77 -10.75 -13.35
CA LEU A 62 8.02 -9.81 -14.18
C LEU A 62 8.29 -10.00 -15.67
N LEU A 63 9.52 -10.37 -16.03
CA LEU A 63 9.94 -10.58 -17.41
C LEU A 63 9.66 -12.01 -17.91
N ASP A 64 9.27 -12.94 -17.03
CA ASP A 64 8.94 -14.30 -17.43
C ASP A 64 7.71 -14.34 -18.35
N GLN A 65 7.89 -14.94 -19.52
CA GLN A 65 6.89 -15.13 -20.57
C GLN A 65 6.69 -16.62 -20.90
N SER A 66 7.19 -17.52 -20.06
CA SER A 66 7.04 -18.96 -20.25
C SER A 66 5.57 -19.41 -20.21
N PRO A 67 5.23 -20.51 -20.90
CA PRO A 67 3.87 -21.04 -20.93
C PRO A 67 3.30 -21.32 -19.54
N THR A 68 1.98 -21.27 -19.42
CA THR A 68 1.22 -21.38 -18.16
C THR A 68 0.66 -22.78 -17.94
N GLU A 69 1.43 -23.83 -18.21
CA GLU A 69 0.96 -25.23 -18.21
C GLU A 69 0.39 -25.71 -16.87
N GLN A 70 0.89 -25.18 -15.76
CA GLN A 70 0.45 -25.54 -14.41
C GLN A 70 -0.72 -24.67 -13.90
N LEU A 71 -1.15 -23.67 -14.68
CA LEU A 71 -2.16 -22.72 -14.26
C LEU A 71 -3.54 -23.37 -14.19
N ASP A 72 -4.13 -23.32 -13.00
CA ASP A 72 -5.53 -23.66 -12.78
C ASP A 72 -6.39 -22.39 -12.97
N ILE A 73 -7.07 -22.31 -14.11
CA ILE A 73 -7.92 -21.17 -14.48
C ILE A 73 -9.09 -21.00 -13.51
N ALA A 74 -9.67 -22.09 -13.01
CA ALA A 74 -10.79 -22.01 -12.07
C ALA A 74 -10.31 -21.46 -10.71
N LYS A 75 -9.13 -21.86 -10.26
CA LYS A 75 -8.51 -21.33 -9.04
C LYS A 75 -8.09 -19.87 -9.20
N LEU A 76 -7.54 -19.50 -10.36
CA LEU A 76 -7.22 -18.12 -10.71
C LEU A 76 -8.49 -17.26 -10.65
N MET A 77 -9.55 -17.71 -11.33
CA MET A 77 -10.85 -17.06 -11.33
C MET A 77 -11.38 -16.87 -9.91
N ALA A 78 -11.44 -17.94 -9.11
CA ALA A 78 -11.92 -17.87 -7.74
C ALA A 78 -11.10 -16.89 -6.90
N THR A 79 -9.77 -16.91 -7.03
CA THR A 79 -8.87 -16.01 -6.30
C THR A 79 -9.20 -14.55 -6.59
N PHE A 80 -9.23 -14.17 -7.87
CA PHE A 80 -9.36 -12.78 -8.28
C PHE A 80 -10.81 -12.26 -8.26
N ILE A 81 -11.82 -13.11 -8.44
CA ILE A 81 -13.22 -12.73 -8.17
C ILE A 81 -13.39 -12.38 -6.69
N TRP A 82 -12.87 -13.21 -5.78
CA TRP A 82 -12.91 -12.90 -4.35
C TRP A 82 -12.14 -11.63 -4.03
N THR A 83 -10.97 -11.39 -4.63
CA THR A 83 -10.26 -10.10 -4.50
C THR A 83 -11.14 -8.92 -4.94
N GLY A 84 -11.89 -9.07 -6.03
CA GLY A 84 -12.87 -8.08 -6.49
C GLY A 84 -13.97 -7.82 -5.46
N VAL A 85 -14.53 -8.88 -4.87
CA VAL A 85 -15.51 -8.77 -3.78
C VAL A 85 -14.92 -8.04 -2.57
N LEU A 86 -13.70 -8.37 -2.16
CA LEU A 86 -13.02 -7.69 -1.05
C LEU A 86 -12.87 -6.19 -1.33
N LEU A 87 -12.45 -5.79 -2.53
CA LEU A 87 -12.32 -4.38 -2.92
C LEU A 87 -13.67 -3.64 -2.99
N LEU A 88 -14.74 -4.31 -3.40
CA LEU A 88 -16.10 -3.74 -3.32
C LEU A 88 -16.49 -3.52 -1.86
N THR A 89 -16.20 -4.48 -0.97
CA THR A 89 -16.43 -4.33 0.46
C THR A 89 -15.60 -3.20 1.06
N THR A 90 -14.34 -3.04 0.66
CA THR A 90 -13.50 -1.90 1.04
C THR A 90 -14.10 -0.58 0.54
N THR A 91 -14.67 -0.55 -0.66
CA THR A 91 -15.34 0.64 -1.20
C THR A 91 -16.56 1.02 -0.35
N ILE A 92 -17.39 0.02 0.00
CA ILE A 92 -18.55 0.23 0.89
C ILE A 92 -18.09 0.76 2.26
N GLY A 93 -17.09 0.11 2.86
CA GLY A 93 -16.49 0.57 4.10
C GLY A 93 -15.95 2.00 3.98
N GLY A 94 -15.30 2.33 2.87
CA GLY A 94 -14.75 3.65 2.57
C GLY A 94 -15.79 4.75 2.60
N VAL A 95 -16.93 4.53 1.93
CA VAL A 95 -18.06 5.46 1.93
C VAL A 95 -18.60 5.64 3.35
N LEU A 96 -18.82 4.56 4.09
CA LEU A 96 -19.32 4.63 5.48
C LEU A 96 -18.31 5.32 6.41
N GLY A 97 -17.02 5.07 6.20
CA GLY A 97 -15.91 5.64 6.96
C GLY A 97 -15.78 7.15 6.77
N GLY A 98 -15.82 7.59 5.52
CA GLY A 98 -15.69 9.01 5.18
C GLY A 98 -16.92 9.86 5.50
N THR A 99 -18.09 9.24 5.67
CA THR A 99 -19.35 9.96 5.94
C THR A 99 -19.79 9.87 7.40
N ILE A 100 -20.09 8.66 7.87
CA ILE A 100 -20.63 8.40 9.21
C ILE A 100 -19.50 8.50 10.24
N LEU A 101 -18.42 7.77 9.98
CA LEU A 101 -17.36 7.62 10.94
C LEU A 101 -16.59 8.93 11.15
N LYS A 102 -16.35 9.69 10.07
CA LYS A 102 -15.76 11.05 10.15
C LYS A 102 -16.48 11.94 11.17
N SER A 103 -17.81 11.94 11.14
CA SER A 103 -18.64 12.78 12.01
C SER A 103 -18.56 12.39 13.50
N ILE A 104 -18.30 11.12 13.80
CA ILE A 104 -18.29 10.59 15.17
C ILE A 104 -16.86 10.53 15.73
N LEU A 105 -15.91 10.01 14.95
CA LEU A 105 -14.56 9.66 15.38
C LEU A 105 -13.58 10.82 15.33
N SER A 106 -13.85 11.87 14.55
CA SER A 106 -13.04 13.10 14.56
C SER A 106 -13.00 13.79 15.93
N LEU A 107 -13.97 13.48 16.82
CA LEU A 107 -14.02 13.98 18.19
C LEU A 107 -13.04 13.28 19.14
N PHE A 108 -12.57 12.07 18.79
CA PHE A 108 -11.84 11.20 19.71
C PHE A 108 -10.48 10.73 19.18
N VAL A 109 -10.31 10.65 17.85
CA VAL A 109 -9.12 10.07 17.22
C VAL A 109 -8.52 11.06 16.23
N SER A 110 -7.25 11.40 16.45
CA SER A 110 -6.50 12.23 15.50
C SER A 110 -6.25 11.48 14.19
N GLY A 111 -6.17 12.23 13.08
CA GLY A 111 -5.88 11.67 11.75
C GLY A 111 -4.59 10.87 11.68
N PHE A 112 -3.56 11.22 12.48
CA PHE A 112 -2.31 10.47 12.55
C PHE A 112 -2.49 9.05 13.10
N TYR A 113 -3.25 8.88 14.19
CA TYR A 113 -3.52 7.55 14.75
C TYR A 113 -4.39 6.72 13.83
N ALA A 114 -5.39 7.33 13.18
CA ALA A 114 -6.21 6.65 12.19
C ALA A 114 -5.38 6.20 10.98
N PHE A 115 -4.42 7.02 10.53
CA PHE A 115 -3.49 6.66 9.46
C PHE A 115 -2.62 5.46 9.85
N LEU A 116 -2.02 5.46 11.05
CA LEU A 116 -1.25 4.31 11.53
C LEU A 116 -2.10 3.05 11.67
N ALA A 117 -3.35 3.20 12.14
CA ALA A 117 -4.28 2.09 12.27
C ALA A 117 -4.62 1.47 10.91
N ALA A 118 -4.97 2.32 9.93
CA ALA A 118 -5.32 1.91 8.57
C ALA A 118 -4.12 1.31 7.83
N TYR A 119 -2.99 2.02 7.73
CA TYR A 119 -1.91 1.59 6.83
C TYR A 119 -0.83 0.73 7.48
N MET A 120 -0.87 0.50 8.79
CA MET A 120 0.10 -0.37 9.48
C MET A 120 -0.57 -1.44 10.33
N LEU A 121 -1.39 -1.05 11.30
CA LEU A 121 -1.89 -2.00 12.31
C LEU A 121 -2.85 -3.04 11.72
N LEU A 122 -3.89 -2.60 11.02
CA LEU A 122 -4.88 -3.49 10.42
C LEU A 122 -4.25 -4.43 9.36
N PRO A 123 -3.42 -3.95 8.40
CA PRO A 123 -2.67 -4.80 7.49
C PRO A 123 -1.78 -5.83 8.19
N ALA A 124 -1.05 -5.41 9.23
CA ALA A 124 -0.19 -6.31 10.00
C ALA A 124 -1.01 -7.40 10.73
N MET A 125 -2.15 -7.04 11.30
CA MET A 125 -3.06 -8.01 11.93
C MET A 125 -3.63 -9.00 10.91
N ALA A 126 -4.03 -8.53 9.73
CA ALA A 126 -4.54 -9.40 8.66
C ALA A 126 -3.45 -10.36 8.15
N TRP A 127 -2.23 -9.86 7.96
CA TRP A 127 -1.09 -10.69 7.59
C TRP A 127 -0.80 -11.74 8.66
N TYR A 128 -0.67 -11.33 9.92
CA TYR A 128 -0.44 -12.24 11.04
C TYR A 128 -1.53 -13.31 11.15
N TYR A 129 -2.79 -12.92 10.99
CA TYR A 129 -3.90 -13.88 10.96
C TYR A 129 -3.67 -14.92 9.87
N LEU A 130 -3.38 -14.53 8.62
CA LEU A 130 -3.16 -15.46 7.51
C LEU A 130 -2.00 -16.44 7.71
N GLN A 131 -0.98 -16.08 8.50
CA GLN A 131 0.16 -16.95 8.80
C GLN A 131 -0.19 -18.08 9.80
N GLN A 132 -1.32 -17.98 10.50
CA GLN A 132 -1.78 -19.06 11.37
C GLN A 132 -2.25 -20.26 10.52
N PRO A 133 -2.21 -21.50 11.05
CA PRO A 133 -2.83 -22.65 10.38
C PRO A 133 -4.29 -22.37 10.01
N ALA A 134 -4.71 -22.82 8.83
CA ALA A 134 -6.07 -22.60 8.34
C ALA A 134 -6.83 -23.93 8.32
N ASP A 135 -7.80 -24.07 9.21
CA ASP A 135 -8.64 -25.28 9.27
C ASP A 135 -9.76 -25.26 8.22
N ASN A 136 -10.13 -24.06 7.73
CA ASN A 136 -11.28 -23.86 6.84
C ASN A 136 -11.14 -22.64 5.92
N ASP A 137 -11.12 -22.87 4.59
CA ASP A 137 -11.14 -21.82 3.55
C ASP A 137 -12.28 -20.82 3.74
N ARG A 138 -13.48 -21.32 4.09
CA ARG A 138 -14.65 -20.45 4.29
C ARG A 138 -14.38 -19.44 5.40
N SER A 139 -13.81 -19.87 6.52
CA SER A 139 -13.51 -18.99 7.65
C SER A 139 -12.54 -17.88 7.24
N ARG A 140 -11.48 -18.24 6.51
CA ARG A 140 -10.49 -17.29 6.00
C ARG A 140 -11.09 -16.23 5.08
N ARG A 141 -11.97 -16.63 4.15
CA ARG A 141 -12.66 -15.69 3.25
C ARG A 141 -13.54 -14.69 4.01
N HIS A 142 -14.29 -15.15 5.02
CA HIS A 142 -15.16 -14.27 5.80
C HIS A 142 -14.35 -13.34 6.70
N ALA A 143 -13.23 -13.81 7.26
CA ALA A 143 -12.31 -12.97 8.01
C ALA A 143 -11.68 -11.89 7.13
N LEU A 144 -11.26 -12.22 5.91
CA LEU A 144 -10.76 -11.23 4.95
C LEU A 144 -11.84 -10.23 4.51
N LEU A 145 -13.10 -10.67 4.40
CA LEU A 145 -14.22 -9.78 4.11
C LEU A 145 -14.46 -8.77 5.25
N ALA A 146 -14.46 -9.25 6.50
CA ALA A 146 -14.56 -8.40 7.68
C ALA A 146 -13.37 -7.43 7.78
N PHE A 147 -12.15 -7.92 7.55
CA PHE A 147 -10.97 -7.07 7.43
C PHE A 147 -11.16 -6.00 6.36
N SER A 148 -11.57 -6.37 5.15
CA SER A 148 -11.72 -5.43 4.03
C SER A 148 -12.76 -4.34 4.32
N LEU A 149 -13.81 -4.66 5.08
CA LEU A 149 -14.79 -3.68 5.55
C LEU A 149 -14.19 -2.71 6.57
N LEU A 150 -13.50 -3.23 7.59
CA LEU A 150 -12.86 -2.42 8.64
C LEU A 150 -11.74 -1.53 8.06
N GLU A 151 -10.95 -2.10 7.16
CA GLU A 151 -9.91 -1.41 6.42
C GLU A 151 -10.51 -0.31 5.54
N GLY A 152 -11.62 -0.60 4.85
CA GLY A 152 -12.41 0.39 4.12
C GLY A 152 -12.87 1.53 5.03
N LEU A 153 -13.45 1.22 6.19
CA LEU A 153 -13.89 2.22 7.16
C LEU A 153 -12.73 3.13 7.61
N ALA A 154 -11.59 2.53 7.95
CA ALA A 154 -10.42 3.26 8.42
C ALA A 154 -9.79 4.13 7.32
N THR A 155 -9.56 3.56 6.13
CA THR A 155 -9.01 4.28 4.98
C THR A 155 -9.96 5.36 4.49
N GLY A 156 -11.28 5.10 4.46
CA GLY A 156 -12.29 6.10 4.12
C GLY A 156 -12.31 7.28 5.09
N PHE A 157 -12.22 7.02 6.40
CA PHE A 157 -12.06 8.08 7.40
C PHE A 157 -10.82 8.93 7.13
N VAL A 158 -9.66 8.30 6.93
CA VAL A 158 -8.38 8.99 6.68
C VAL A 158 -8.42 9.80 5.38
N LEU A 159 -8.93 9.21 4.30
CA LEU A 159 -8.96 9.84 2.98
C LEU A 159 -10.06 10.90 2.86
N SER A 160 -11.08 10.91 3.71
CA SER A 160 -12.15 11.92 3.68
C SER A 160 -11.68 13.35 3.98
N GLU A 161 -10.45 13.53 4.47
CA GLU A 161 -9.81 14.85 4.63
C GLU A 161 -9.17 15.36 3.34
N ARG A 162 -9.21 14.58 2.26
CA ARG A 162 -8.56 14.87 0.99
C ARG A 162 -9.52 14.54 -0.15
N ALA A 163 -9.91 15.55 -0.94
CA ALA A 163 -10.68 15.30 -2.16
C ALA A 163 -9.75 15.24 -3.38
N LEU A 164 -10.06 14.36 -4.33
CA LEU A 164 -9.43 14.34 -5.66
C LEU A 164 -10.25 15.15 -6.65
N THR A 165 -9.60 15.64 -7.71
CA THR A 165 -10.31 16.17 -8.87
C THR A 165 -11.01 15.03 -9.60
N GLY A 166 -12.33 14.98 -9.49
CA GLY A 166 -13.16 13.91 -10.04
C GLY A 166 -13.16 12.62 -9.20
N PRO A 167 -14.09 11.70 -9.48
CA PRO A 167 -14.19 10.43 -8.76
C PRO A 167 -13.00 9.51 -9.11
N PRO A 168 -12.47 8.71 -8.16
CA PRO A 168 -11.46 7.70 -8.47
C PRO A 168 -12.07 6.51 -9.24
N PRO A 169 -11.27 5.75 -10.02
CA PRO A 169 -11.73 4.53 -10.68
C PRO A 169 -12.07 3.44 -9.67
N LEU A 170 -13.07 2.61 -9.99
CA LEU A 170 -13.48 1.48 -9.15
C LEU A 170 -12.41 0.39 -9.14
N ALA A 171 -11.69 0.26 -8.03
CA ALA A 171 -10.53 -0.65 -7.94
C ALA A 171 -10.88 -2.13 -8.16
N ALA A 172 -12.11 -2.54 -7.84
CA ALA A 172 -12.58 -3.92 -8.02
C ALA A 172 -12.60 -4.38 -9.48
N ILE A 173 -12.64 -3.47 -10.45
CA ILE A 173 -12.72 -3.81 -11.89
C ILE A 173 -11.54 -4.69 -12.30
N THR A 174 -10.31 -4.31 -11.95
CA THR A 174 -9.12 -5.04 -12.40
C THR A 174 -9.16 -6.51 -11.97
N PRO A 175 -9.26 -6.86 -10.68
CA PRO A 175 -9.31 -8.27 -10.29
C PRO A 175 -10.57 -8.99 -10.78
N LEU A 176 -11.73 -8.34 -10.91
CA LEU A 176 -12.90 -8.98 -11.51
C LEU A 176 -12.65 -9.36 -12.97
N VAL A 177 -12.02 -8.47 -13.76
CA VAL A 177 -11.68 -8.74 -15.16
C VAL A 177 -10.56 -9.78 -15.26
N ILE A 178 -9.62 -9.82 -14.30
CA ILE A 178 -8.65 -10.92 -14.23
C ILE A 178 -9.37 -12.25 -14.07
N GLY A 179 -10.30 -12.35 -13.11
CA GLY A 179 -11.01 -13.60 -12.84
C GLY A 179 -11.93 -14.02 -14.00
N PHE A 180 -12.88 -13.15 -14.37
CA PHE A 180 -13.83 -13.45 -15.44
C PHE A 180 -13.17 -13.53 -16.82
N GLY A 181 -12.25 -12.60 -17.13
CA GLY A 181 -11.57 -12.57 -18.42
C GLY A 181 -10.72 -13.81 -18.66
N ALA A 182 -10.01 -14.30 -17.64
CA ALA A 182 -9.25 -15.55 -17.75
C ALA A 182 -10.17 -16.76 -17.99
N GLN A 183 -11.30 -16.84 -17.29
CA GLN A 183 -12.25 -17.94 -17.46
C GLN A 183 -12.98 -17.89 -18.82
N MET A 184 -13.48 -16.72 -19.22
CA MET A 184 -14.21 -16.54 -20.48
C MET A 184 -13.30 -16.69 -21.69
N GLY A 185 -12.05 -16.25 -21.57
CA GLY A 185 -11.03 -16.37 -22.61
C GLY A 185 -10.24 -17.67 -22.58
N ALA A 186 -10.55 -18.62 -21.71
CA ALA A 186 -9.69 -19.77 -21.41
C ALA A 186 -9.27 -20.58 -22.66
N SER A 187 -10.19 -20.79 -23.60
CA SER A 187 -9.90 -21.51 -24.85
C SER A 187 -8.97 -20.73 -25.79
N PHE A 188 -9.11 -19.41 -25.85
CA PHE A 188 -8.25 -18.53 -26.65
C PHE A 188 -6.86 -18.35 -26.04
N ILE A 189 -6.82 -18.20 -24.71
CA ILE A 189 -5.61 -18.05 -23.91
C ILE A 189 -4.78 -19.34 -23.97
N ALA A 190 -5.42 -20.50 -23.79
CA ALA A 190 -4.76 -21.79 -23.65
C ALA A 190 -3.63 -21.72 -22.61
N ILE A 191 -2.37 -21.96 -23.01
CA ILE A 191 -1.19 -21.84 -22.15
C ILE A 191 -0.38 -20.56 -22.40
N ASP A 192 -0.85 -19.68 -23.29
CA ASP A 192 -0.13 -18.48 -23.70
C ASP A 192 -0.27 -17.35 -22.68
N ARG A 193 0.84 -17.05 -22.00
CA ARG A 193 0.90 -16.02 -20.97
C ARG A 193 0.60 -14.63 -21.52
N LYS A 194 1.01 -14.30 -22.75
CA LYS A 194 0.77 -12.97 -23.35
C LYS A 194 -0.72 -12.78 -23.62
N LYS A 195 -1.40 -13.82 -24.09
CA LYS A 195 -2.86 -13.79 -24.27
C LYS A 195 -3.58 -13.63 -22.93
N LEU A 196 -3.16 -14.35 -21.90
CA LEU A 196 -3.72 -14.20 -20.55
C LEU A 196 -3.62 -12.75 -20.07
N LEU A 197 -2.41 -12.17 -20.13
CA LEU A 197 -2.16 -10.79 -19.70
C LEU A 197 -2.92 -9.78 -20.56
N GLY A 198 -2.96 -9.99 -21.89
CA GLY A 198 -3.69 -9.11 -22.82
C GLY A 198 -5.19 -9.10 -22.57
N VAL A 199 -5.81 -10.27 -22.42
CA VAL A 199 -7.26 -10.40 -22.15
C VAL A 199 -7.61 -9.79 -20.79
N THR A 200 -6.82 -10.09 -19.76
CA THR A 200 -7.14 -9.67 -18.39
C THR A 200 -6.77 -8.21 -18.11
N LEU A 201 -5.51 -7.83 -18.28
CA LEU A 201 -5.02 -6.49 -17.96
C LEU A 201 -5.40 -5.48 -19.03
N GLY A 202 -5.28 -5.84 -20.30
CA GLY A 202 -5.72 -5.01 -21.41
C GLY A 202 -7.23 -4.77 -21.37
N GLY A 203 -8.01 -5.83 -21.11
CA GLY A 203 -9.45 -5.72 -20.89
C GLY A 203 -9.81 -4.84 -19.69
N GLY A 204 -9.13 -5.03 -18.56
CA GLY A 204 -9.36 -4.24 -17.34
C GLY A 204 -9.06 -2.76 -17.54
N LEU A 205 -7.92 -2.43 -18.16
CA LEU A 205 -7.56 -1.06 -18.48
C LEU A 205 -8.53 -0.42 -19.48
N LEU A 206 -8.96 -1.17 -20.50
CA LEU A 206 -9.94 -0.69 -21.46
C LEU A 206 -11.28 -0.34 -20.78
N ILE A 207 -11.74 -1.18 -19.83
CA ILE A 207 -12.95 -0.89 -19.06
C ILE A 207 -12.77 0.35 -18.19
N HIS A 208 -11.63 0.49 -17.50
CA HIS A 208 -11.31 1.71 -16.74
C HIS A 208 -11.34 2.96 -17.61
N LEU A 209 -10.69 2.94 -18.77
CA LEU A 209 -10.66 4.09 -19.68
C LEU A 209 -12.05 4.40 -20.24
N SER A 210 -12.83 3.38 -20.59
CA SER A 210 -14.19 3.53 -21.10
C SER A 210 -15.11 4.17 -20.06
N LEU A 211 -15.03 3.73 -18.80
CA LEU A 211 -15.75 4.37 -17.69
C LEU A 211 -15.24 5.79 -17.42
N GLY A 212 -13.94 6.01 -17.55
CA GLY A 212 -13.32 7.33 -17.39
C GLY A 212 -13.87 8.34 -18.39
N VAL A 213 -14.12 7.95 -19.63
CA VAL A 213 -14.79 8.81 -20.63
C VAL A 213 -16.18 9.23 -20.18
N ILE A 214 -16.90 8.39 -19.43
CA ILE A 214 -18.25 8.67 -18.92
C ILE A 214 -18.20 9.58 -17.70
N VAL A 215 -17.32 9.30 -16.73
CA VAL A 215 -17.27 10.02 -15.44
C VAL A 215 -16.33 11.23 -15.44
N GLY A 216 -15.55 11.42 -16.51
CA GLY A 216 -14.50 12.41 -16.61
C GLY A 216 -13.12 11.83 -16.27
N VAL A 217 -12.17 12.01 -17.19
CA VAL A 217 -10.80 11.51 -17.04
C VAL A 217 -9.93 12.59 -16.41
N SER A 218 -9.69 12.48 -15.10
CA SER A 218 -8.70 13.31 -14.41
C SER A 218 -7.32 12.64 -14.37
N LEU A 219 -6.27 13.42 -14.09
CA LEU A 219 -4.93 12.84 -13.92
C LEU A 219 -4.89 11.82 -12.77
N PRO A 220 -5.46 12.06 -11.57
CA PRO A 220 -5.58 11.04 -10.53
C PRO A 220 -6.33 9.78 -10.99
N TYR A 221 -7.38 9.93 -11.80
CA TYR A 221 -8.11 8.80 -12.36
C TYR A 221 -7.20 7.91 -13.22
N LEU A 222 -6.51 8.52 -14.19
CA LEU A 222 -5.59 7.80 -15.08
C LEU A 222 -4.47 7.10 -14.31
N LEU A 223 -3.85 7.79 -13.36
CA LEU A 223 -2.77 7.22 -12.56
C LEU A 223 -3.26 6.04 -11.71
N LEU A 224 -4.43 6.14 -11.09
CA LEU A 224 -5.02 5.02 -10.34
C LEU A 224 -5.38 3.84 -11.24
N SER A 225 -5.97 4.07 -12.42
CA SER A 225 -6.26 3.00 -13.38
C SER A 225 -4.99 2.27 -13.83
N LEU A 226 -3.91 3.01 -14.08
CA LEU A 226 -2.61 2.45 -14.42
C LEU A 226 -1.99 1.68 -13.25
N LEU A 227 -2.04 2.22 -12.03
CA LEU A 227 -1.54 1.56 -10.83
C LEU A 227 -2.29 0.26 -10.55
N TYR A 228 -3.62 0.25 -10.64
CA TYR A 228 -4.41 -0.98 -10.47
C TYR A 228 -4.06 -2.02 -11.54
N THR A 229 -3.83 -1.59 -12.78
CA THR A 229 -3.38 -2.48 -13.87
C THR A 229 -1.99 -3.04 -13.58
N ALA A 230 -1.05 -2.21 -13.10
CA ALA A 230 0.29 -2.64 -12.71
C ALA A 230 0.26 -3.62 -11.52
N ILE A 231 -0.58 -3.38 -10.52
CA ILE A 231 -0.80 -4.32 -9.42
C ILE A 231 -1.34 -5.65 -9.96
N GLY A 232 -2.31 -5.59 -10.88
CA GLY A 232 -2.82 -6.77 -11.59
C GLY A 232 -1.72 -7.56 -12.29
N PHE A 233 -0.82 -6.86 -13.00
CA PHE A 233 0.32 -7.47 -13.67
C PHE A 233 1.24 -8.21 -12.70
N VAL A 234 1.68 -7.52 -11.64
CA VAL A 234 2.56 -8.11 -10.62
C VAL A 234 1.88 -9.30 -9.96
N ALA A 235 0.59 -9.17 -9.61
CA ALA A 235 -0.18 -10.22 -8.95
C ALA A 235 -0.32 -11.47 -9.83
N ILE A 236 -0.65 -11.32 -11.11
CA ILE A 236 -0.76 -12.46 -12.05
C ILE A 236 0.59 -13.13 -12.22
N GLN A 237 1.66 -12.36 -12.46
CA GLN A 237 2.99 -12.94 -12.66
C GLN A 237 3.46 -13.70 -11.41
N HIS A 238 3.22 -13.13 -10.23
CA HIS A 238 3.53 -13.80 -8.96
C HIS A 238 2.68 -15.05 -8.74
N TYR A 239 1.40 -14.98 -9.10
CA TYR A 239 0.47 -16.10 -9.00
C TYR A 239 0.89 -17.27 -9.88
N ILE A 240 1.18 -17.02 -11.17
CA ILE A 240 1.61 -18.06 -12.11
C ILE A 240 2.87 -18.77 -11.63
N LYS A 241 3.83 -18.02 -11.07
CA LYS A 241 5.12 -18.58 -10.65
C LYS A 241 5.01 -19.50 -9.42
N HIS A 242 4.08 -19.22 -8.50
CA HIS A 242 4.09 -19.87 -7.18
C HIS A 242 2.82 -20.65 -6.85
N VAL A 243 1.71 -20.39 -7.53
CA VAL A 243 0.46 -21.14 -7.31
C VAL A 243 0.41 -22.33 -8.24
N LYS A 244 0.31 -23.51 -7.63
CA LYS A 244 0.20 -24.79 -8.32
C LYS A 244 -1.19 -25.39 -8.10
N LYS A 245 -1.47 -26.50 -8.78
CA LYS A 245 -2.76 -27.22 -8.65
C LYS A 245 -2.98 -27.72 -7.22
N GLU A 246 -1.93 -28.11 -6.53
CA GLU A 246 -1.94 -28.57 -5.13
C GLU A 246 -2.02 -27.44 -4.09
N THR A 247 -1.80 -26.18 -4.47
CA THR A 247 -1.90 -25.06 -3.53
C THR A 247 -3.31 -24.97 -2.97
N ALA A 248 -3.47 -25.16 -1.67
CA ALA A 248 -4.78 -25.23 -1.03
C ALA A 248 -5.50 -23.87 -1.03
N PHE A 249 -4.80 -22.80 -0.64
CA PHE A 249 -5.37 -21.47 -0.44
C PHE A 249 -4.55 -20.37 -1.11
N THR A 250 -5.22 -19.32 -1.56
CA THR A 250 -4.62 -18.18 -2.27
C THR A 250 -4.92 -16.84 -1.57
N HIS A 251 -5.29 -16.88 -0.30
CA HIS A 251 -5.68 -15.72 0.50
C HIS A 251 -4.61 -14.63 0.61
N GLU A 252 -3.33 -15.01 0.58
CA GLU A 252 -2.22 -14.06 0.58
C GLU A 252 -2.22 -13.17 -0.67
N TYR A 253 -2.61 -13.71 -1.83
CA TYR A 253 -2.76 -12.94 -3.07
C TYR A 253 -3.93 -11.97 -2.98
N GLN A 254 -5.03 -12.40 -2.36
CA GLN A 254 -6.21 -11.56 -2.15
C GLN A 254 -5.87 -10.37 -1.25
N LEU A 255 -5.24 -10.63 -0.10
CA LEU A 255 -4.82 -9.59 0.83
C LEU A 255 -3.77 -8.67 0.22
N SER A 256 -2.72 -9.21 -0.39
CA SER A 256 -1.64 -8.40 -0.99
C SER A 256 -2.15 -7.47 -2.08
N PHE A 257 -3.11 -7.93 -2.90
CA PHE A 257 -3.74 -7.10 -3.92
C PHE A 257 -4.54 -5.95 -3.30
N VAL A 258 -5.38 -6.25 -2.29
CA VAL A 258 -6.17 -5.23 -1.58
C VAL A 258 -5.25 -4.18 -0.96
N LEU A 259 -4.21 -4.60 -0.25
CA LEU A 259 -3.25 -3.68 0.37
C LEU A 259 -2.50 -2.83 -0.66
N ALA A 260 -2.05 -3.42 -1.78
CA ALA A 260 -1.38 -2.67 -2.84
C ALA A 260 -2.29 -1.59 -3.47
N VAL A 261 -3.59 -1.91 -3.65
CA VAL A 261 -4.60 -0.94 -4.10
C VAL A 261 -4.77 0.19 -3.10
N LEU A 262 -4.92 -0.12 -1.82
CA LEU A 262 -5.10 0.87 -0.75
C LEU A 262 -3.88 1.80 -0.63
N MET A 263 -2.67 1.24 -0.72
CA MET A 263 -1.43 2.02 -0.73
C MET A 263 -1.34 2.94 -1.96
N SER A 264 -1.78 2.48 -3.12
CA SER A 264 -1.85 3.29 -4.34
C SER A 264 -2.84 4.44 -4.19
N GLN A 265 -3.99 4.18 -3.59
CA GLN A 265 -4.96 5.24 -3.26
C GLN A 265 -4.36 6.25 -2.29
N ALA A 266 -3.77 5.80 -1.18
CA ALA A 266 -3.10 6.68 -0.22
C ALA A 266 -2.06 7.58 -0.90
N LEU A 267 -1.22 7.00 -1.76
CA LEU A 267 -0.20 7.74 -2.52
C LEU A 267 -0.83 8.83 -3.41
N ILE A 268 -1.86 8.49 -4.18
CA ILE A 268 -2.48 9.44 -5.10
C ILE A 268 -3.24 10.54 -4.34
N TYR A 269 -3.96 10.20 -3.27
CA TYR A 269 -4.61 11.19 -2.41
C TYR A 269 -3.60 12.07 -1.66
N PHE A 270 -2.43 11.53 -1.30
CA PHE A 270 -1.37 12.32 -0.68
C PHE A 270 -0.78 13.36 -1.65
N ILE A 271 -0.54 12.96 -2.90
CA ILE A 271 0.08 13.83 -3.92
C ILE A 271 -0.92 14.85 -4.49
N PHE A 272 -2.15 14.40 -4.80
CA PHE A 272 -3.14 15.19 -5.55
C PHE A 272 -4.36 15.62 -4.73
N GLY A 273 -4.48 15.14 -3.49
CA GLY A 273 -5.62 15.45 -2.64
C GLY A 273 -5.54 16.85 -2.05
N GLY A 274 -6.59 17.64 -2.29
CA GLY A 274 -6.77 18.99 -1.76
C GLY A 274 -7.84 19.05 -0.68
N ASP A 275 -8.06 20.25 -0.12
CA ASP A 275 -9.19 20.50 0.78
C ASP A 275 -10.51 20.22 0.06
N PRO A 276 -11.43 19.41 0.64
CA PRO A 276 -12.69 19.09 0.00
C PRO A 276 -13.57 20.28 -0.36
N ASN A 277 -13.57 21.35 0.44
CA ASN A 277 -14.39 22.54 0.21
C ASN A 277 -13.81 23.38 -0.92
N GLU A 278 -12.48 23.54 -0.96
CA GLU A 278 -11.80 24.25 -2.05
C GLU A 278 -11.97 23.53 -3.40
N MET A 279 -11.87 22.20 -3.39
CA MET A 279 -12.07 21.38 -4.60
C MET A 279 -13.51 21.46 -5.09
N ALA A 280 -14.49 21.43 -4.19
CA ALA A 280 -15.91 21.58 -4.54
C ALA A 280 -16.19 22.95 -5.17
N ALA A 281 -15.65 24.03 -4.59
CA ALA A 281 -15.80 25.38 -5.13
C ALA A 281 -15.23 25.51 -6.56
N ARG A 282 -14.02 24.99 -6.79
CA ARG A 282 -13.40 25.02 -8.14
C ARG A 282 -14.20 24.25 -9.19
N SER A 283 -14.84 23.15 -8.80
CA SER A 283 -15.65 22.37 -9.73
C SER A 283 -16.92 23.10 -10.17
N ALA A 284 -17.52 23.88 -9.27
CA ALA A 284 -18.72 24.68 -9.55
C ALA A 284 -18.43 25.88 -10.48
N ASP A 285 -17.22 26.43 -10.45
CA ASP A 285 -16.81 27.53 -11.33
C ASP A 285 -16.52 27.08 -12.78
N THR A 286 -16.31 25.78 -12.99
CA THR A 286 -15.97 25.19 -14.30
C THR A 286 -17.14 24.49 -15.01
N SER A 287 -18.30 24.40 -14.36
CA SER A 287 -19.55 23.81 -14.89
C SER A 287 -20.51 24.88 -15.39
#